data_AF-A0A158JFN9-F1
#
_entry.id   AF-A0A158JFN9-F1
#
_cell.length_a   1.000
_cell.length_b   1.000
_cell.length_c   1.000
_cell.angle_alpha   90.00
_cell.angle_beta   90.00
_cell.angle_gamma   90.00
#
_symmetry.space_group_name_H-M   'P 1'
#
loop_
_entity.id
_entity.type
_entity.pdbx_description
1 polymer ?
#
loop_
_entity_poly.entity_id
_entity_poly.type
_entity_poly.pdbx_seq_one_letter_code
_entity_poly.pdbx_strand_id
1 'polypeptide(L)'
;MDKPSTCSALTIGLWLTVIAMPVSAGFDEGLTAAKKGDFKTAFEQWRPLAQEGDARAQDKLGHMYAEGKGTPRNDVQAVTWFRKAADQGNGDAQFYLAAMYYHGRGVSQDYKEAVAWSRKSAERGNADGQGLLGAMYADGTGVQQDYKEAAEWYRKAAQQGEAAAQRALGGLYATGQGVPKDYTEALRWFRKAADQGVAQAQDDMGAMYFYGYGVPQDYHMAMDWFRKAADQGNDNAQHDLGTMYLNGYGVPQDYKEAVAWFRRSADHGNANGEAKLALMYGNGSGVSKNLVVAYALSNLAAAGELSSSHIASAYRSVIAKKLNNHEIEAAQALTRSMERPGDILKAMDNYINK
;
A
#
# COMPACT_ATOMS: atom_id res chain seq x y z
N MET A 1 54.35 -83.75 -10.94
CA MET A 1 53.20 -83.99 -10.04
C MET A 1 52.89 -82.66 -9.39
N ASP A 2 52.17 -81.81 -10.12
CA ASP A 2 51.87 -80.44 -9.75
C ASP A 2 50.51 -80.35 -9.06
N LYS A 3 50.46 -79.59 -7.97
CA LYS A 3 49.25 -78.90 -7.54
C LYS A 3 49.53 -77.40 -7.59
N PRO A 4 48.59 -76.61 -8.11
CA PRO A 4 48.40 -75.27 -7.61
C PRO A 4 46.96 -75.04 -7.13
N SER A 5 46.90 -74.20 -6.11
CA SER A 5 45.77 -73.78 -5.31
C SER A 5 44.79 -72.91 -6.10
N THR A 6 43.48 -73.15 -5.98
CA THR A 6 42.44 -72.25 -6.47
C THR A 6 41.94 -71.34 -5.35
N CYS A 7 42.20 -70.05 -5.52
CA CYS A 7 41.76 -68.95 -4.67
C CYS A 7 40.30 -68.60 -5.02
N SER A 8 39.39 -68.65 -4.05
CA SER A 8 37.99 -68.23 -4.23
C SER A 8 37.85 -66.76 -3.84
N ALA A 9 37.66 -65.87 -4.82
CA ALA A 9 37.32 -64.47 -4.58
C ALA A 9 35.79 -64.31 -4.58
N LEU A 10 35.24 -63.98 -3.41
CA LEU A 10 33.84 -63.66 -3.21
C LEU A 10 33.62 -62.18 -3.55
N THR A 11 33.00 -61.86 -4.68
CA THR A 11 32.59 -60.50 -5.04
C THR A 11 31.26 -60.16 -4.36
N ILE A 12 31.32 -59.36 -3.29
CA ILE A 12 30.14 -58.77 -2.66
C ILE A 12 29.69 -57.59 -3.52
N GLY A 13 28.62 -57.77 -4.29
CA GLY A 13 27.94 -56.68 -5.00
C GLY A 13 27.15 -55.82 -4.02
N LEU A 14 27.64 -54.61 -3.74
CA LEU A 14 26.93 -53.61 -2.94
C LEU A 14 25.84 -52.97 -3.80
N TRP A 15 24.59 -53.41 -3.64
CA TRP A 15 23.42 -52.74 -4.22
C TRP A 15 23.11 -51.48 -3.40
N LEU A 16 23.60 -50.33 -3.83
CA LEU A 16 23.15 -49.03 -3.35
C LEU A 16 21.70 -48.81 -3.83
N THR A 17 20.74 -49.13 -2.97
CA THR A 17 19.35 -48.70 -3.13
C THR A 17 19.29 -47.22 -2.79
N VAL A 18 19.28 -46.37 -3.82
CA VAL A 18 18.89 -44.97 -3.66
C VAL A 18 17.41 -44.98 -3.30
N ILE A 19 17.10 -44.80 -2.01
CA ILE A 19 15.74 -44.55 -1.56
C ILE A 19 15.40 -43.16 -2.10
N ALA A 20 14.68 -43.12 -3.22
CA ALA A 20 14.08 -41.89 -3.72
C ALA A 20 13.07 -41.42 -2.66
N MET A 21 13.45 -40.45 -1.84
CA MET A 21 12.49 -39.76 -1.00
C MET A 21 11.43 -39.15 -1.91
N PRO A 22 10.14 -39.33 -1.61
CA PRO A 22 9.09 -38.80 -2.45
C PRO A 22 9.23 -37.27 -2.53
N VAL A 23 9.18 -36.71 -3.74
CA VAL A 23 9.27 -35.28 -4.08
C VAL A 23 8.38 -34.40 -3.19
N SER A 24 7.25 -34.95 -2.70
CA SER A 24 6.35 -34.26 -1.77
C SER A 24 6.95 -34.02 -0.38
N ALA A 25 7.80 -34.90 0.12
CA ALA A 25 8.37 -34.80 1.47
C ALA A 25 9.30 -33.58 1.61
N GLY A 26 10.18 -33.34 0.62
CA GLY A 26 11.08 -32.19 0.63
C GLY A 26 10.34 -30.85 0.58
N PHE A 27 9.19 -30.78 -0.12
CA PHE A 27 8.41 -29.55 -0.20
C PHE A 27 7.78 -29.17 1.15
N ASP A 28 7.19 -30.15 1.84
CA ASP A 28 6.52 -29.94 3.14
C ASP A 28 7.52 -29.67 4.27
N GLU A 29 8.71 -30.27 4.20
CA GLU A 29 9.84 -29.93 5.09
C GLU A 29 10.25 -28.46 4.93
N GLY A 30 10.38 -27.99 3.68
CA GLY A 30 10.67 -26.59 3.39
C GLY A 30 9.57 -25.64 3.92
N LEU A 31 8.29 -25.99 3.76
CA LEU A 31 7.18 -25.21 4.34
C LEU A 31 7.25 -25.17 5.87
N THR A 32 7.59 -26.30 6.50
CA THR A 32 7.71 -26.40 7.96
C THR A 32 8.88 -25.55 8.46
N ALA A 33 10.02 -25.56 7.78
CA ALA A 33 11.17 -24.74 8.11
C ALA A 33 10.85 -23.24 7.96
N ALA A 34 10.23 -22.84 6.83
CA ALA A 34 9.83 -21.46 6.59
C ALA A 34 8.85 -20.93 7.65
N LYS A 35 7.88 -21.75 8.09
CA LYS A 35 6.94 -21.39 9.18
C LYS A 35 7.65 -21.15 10.51
N LYS A 36 8.80 -21.80 10.75
CA LYS A 36 9.65 -21.59 11.94
C LYS A 36 10.64 -20.43 11.79
N GLY A 37 10.65 -19.75 10.63
CA GLY A 37 11.62 -18.71 10.31
C GLY A 37 12.97 -19.23 9.83
N ASP A 38 13.13 -20.55 9.67
CA ASP A 38 14.35 -21.15 9.11
C ASP A 38 14.30 -21.14 7.59
N PHE A 39 14.49 -19.95 7.04
CA PHE A 39 14.48 -19.74 5.59
C PHE A 39 15.70 -20.33 4.91
N LYS A 40 16.81 -20.57 5.61
CA LYS A 40 17.98 -21.22 4.99
C LYS A 40 17.66 -22.67 4.66
N THR A 41 17.12 -23.41 5.63
CA THR A 41 16.71 -24.80 5.38
C THR A 41 15.56 -24.88 4.37
N ALA A 42 14.59 -23.96 4.42
CA ALA A 42 13.54 -23.92 3.40
C ALA A 42 14.11 -23.75 1.99
N PHE A 43 15.11 -22.89 1.82
CA PHE A 43 15.78 -22.67 0.53
C PHE A 43 16.48 -23.92 0.04
N GLU A 44 17.24 -24.58 0.93
CA GLU A 44 17.98 -25.80 0.61
C GLU A 44 17.05 -26.95 0.20
N GLN A 45 15.87 -27.04 0.83
CA GLN A 45 14.85 -28.06 0.52
C GLN A 45 14.12 -27.80 -0.79
N TRP A 46 13.73 -26.54 -1.07
CA TRP A 46 12.99 -26.21 -2.29
C TRP A 46 13.85 -26.10 -3.54
N ARG A 47 15.14 -25.78 -3.39
CA ARG A 47 16.04 -25.60 -4.54
C ARG A 47 16.11 -26.80 -5.49
N PRO A 48 16.38 -28.04 -5.04
CA PRO A 48 16.43 -29.20 -5.93
C PRO A 48 15.08 -29.44 -6.62
N LEU A 49 13.96 -29.34 -5.88
CA LEU A 49 12.61 -29.52 -6.42
C LEU A 49 12.29 -28.50 -7.51
N ALA A 50 12.67 -27.24 -7.30
CA ALA A 50 12.48 -26.17 -8.29
C ALA A 50 13.32 -26.41 -9.55
N GLN A 51 14.53 -26.94 -9.39
CA GLN A 51 15.41 -27.32 -10.51
C GLN A 51 14.85 -28.51 -11.30
N GLU A 52 14.17 -29.44 -10.64
CA GLU A 52 13.47 -30.57 -11.25
C GLU A 52 12.14 -30.19 -11.92
N GLY A 53 11.67 -28.95 -11.71
CA GLY A 53 10.51 -28.40 -12.39
C GLY A 53 9.28 -28.19 -11.52
N ASP A 54 9.30 -28.50 -10.22
CA ASP A 54 8.13 -28.31 -9.35
C ASP A 54 7.74 -26.82 -9.30
N ALA A 55 6.58 -26.49 -9.90
CA ALA A 55 6.08 -25.12 -10.00
C ALA A 55 5.86 -24.44 -8.65
N ARG A 56 5.54 -25.20 -7.59
CA ARG A 56 5.34 -24.66 -6.24
C ARG A 56 6.70 -24.31 -5.62
N ALA A 57 7.69 -25.17 -5.78
CA ALA A 57 9.05 -24.89 -5.31
C ALA A 57 9.68 -23.71 -6.08
N GLN A 58 9.42 -23.60 -7.38
CA GLN A 58 9.84 -22.45 -8.20
C GLN A 58 9.19 -21.15 -7.72
N ASP A 59 7.88 -21.15 -7.46
CA ASP A 59 7.18 -20.03 -6.84
C ASP A 59 7.84 -19.62 -5.51
N LYS A 60 8.09 -20.58 -4.62
CA LYS A 60 8.73 -20.31 -3.33
C LYS A 60 10.15 -19.75 -3.47
N LEU A 61 10.97 -20.26 -4.38
CA LEU A 61 12.27 -19.65 -4.66
C LEU A 61 12.15 -18.22 -5.20
N GLY A 62 11.14 -17.95 -6.04
CA GLY A 62 10.83 -16.60 -6.52
C GLY A 62 10.67 -15.62 -5.36
N HIS A 63 9.86 -15.98 -4.37
CA HIS A 63 9.68 -15.21 -3.14
C HIS A 63 10.97 -15.04 -2.33
N MET A 64 11.72 -16.13 -2.13
CA MET A 64 12.94 -16.08 -1.33
C MET A 64 13.99 -15.12 -1.91
N TYR A 65 14.12 -15.11 -3.24
CA TYR A 65 14.98 -14.14 -3.92
C TYR A 65 14.42 -12.72 -3.89
N ALA A 66 13.10 -12.51 -4.04
CA ALA A 66 12.50 -11.18 -4.01
C ALA A 66 12.61 -10.53 -2.62
N GLU A 67 12.49 -11.31 -1.56
CA GLU A 67 12.49 -10.84 -0.17
C GLU A 67 13.87 -10.92 0.50
N GLY A 68 14.82 -11.65 -0.09
CA GLY A 68 16.12 -11.90 0.52
C GLY A 68 16.04 -12.82 1.75
N LYS A 69 15.09 -13.76 1.76
CA LYS A 69 14.90 -14.73 2.87
C LYS A 69 15.62 -16.03 2.55
N GLY A 70 16.59 -16.40 3.37
CA GLY A 70 17.41 -17.61 3.16
C GLY A 70 18.46 -17.49 2.04
N THR A 71 18.45 -16.39 1.28
CA THR A 71 19.40 -16.04 0.22
C THR A 71 19.51 -14.51 0.15
N PRO A 72 20.62 -13.92 -0.33
CA PRO A 72 20.64 -12.50 -0.67
C PRO A 72 19.52 -12.13 -1.67
N ARG A 73 18.91 -10.95 -1.48
CA ARG A 73 17.88 -10.44 -2.38
C ARG A 73 18.42 -10.32 -3.80
N ASN A 74 17.65 -10.84 -4.77
CA ASN A 74 17.99 -10.79 -6.19
C ASN A 74 16.72 -10.83 -7.05
N ASP A 75 16.23 -9.67 -7.44
CA ASP A 75 14.97 -9.55 -8.18
C ASP A 75 15.05 -10.20 -9.58
N VAL A 76 16.23 -10.28 -10.20
CA VAL A 76 16.43 -10.96 -11.50
C VAL A 76 16.25 -12.48 -11.36
N GLN A 77 16.78 -13.07 -10.28
CA GLN A 77 16.53 -14.47 -9.97
C GLN A 77 15.07 -14.71 -9.60
N ALA A 78 14.44 -13.80 -8.86
CA ALA A 78 13.02 -13.88 -8.54
C ALA A 78 12.17 -13.97 -9.80
N VAL A 79 12.36 -13.05 -10.77
CA VAL A 79 11.69 -13.09 -12.07
C VAL A 79 11.92 -14.41 -12.79
N THR A 80 13.16 -14.92 -12.78
CA THR A 80 13.50 -16.17 -13.46
C THR A 80 12.68 -17.34 -12.91
N TRP A 81 12.57 -17.44 -11.59
CA TRP A 81 11.83 -18.51 -10.94
C TRP A 81 10.31 -18.33 -11.04
N PHE A 82 9.80 -17.11 -10.85
CA PHE A 82 8.38 -16.81 -11.07
C PHE A 82 7.96 -17.11 -12.51
N ARG A 83 8.79 -16.78 -13.51
CA ARG A 83 8.49 -17.11 -14.91
C ARG A 83 8.34 -18.60 -15.12
N LYS A 84 9.27 -19.42 -14.64
CA LYS A 84 9.17 -20.88 -14.76
C LYS A 84 7.89 -21.42 -14.12
N ALA A 85 7.50 -20.93 -12.95
CA ALA A 85 6.25 -21.32 -12.30
C ALA A 85 5.01 -20.80 -13.05
N ALA A 86 5.06 -19.56 -13.55
CA ALA A 86 3.98 -18.89 -14.26
C ALA A 86 3.69 -19.53 -15.62
N ASP A 87 4.74 -19.97 -16.33
CA ASP A 87 4.65 -20.73 -17.59
C ASP A 87 3.97 -22.09 -17.38
N GLN A 88 4.09 -22.66 -16.17
CA GLN A 88 3.37 -23.88 -15.77
C GLN A 88 1.93 -23.62 -15.28
N GLY A 89 1.48 -22.36 -15.29
CA GLY A 89 0.13 -22.00 -14.92
C GLY A 89 -0.10 -21.77 -13.41
N ASN A 90 0.98 -21.60 -12.63
CA ASN A 90 0.86 -21.18 -11.23
C ASN A 90 0.30 -19.74 -11.16
N GLY A 91 -0.90 -19.56 -10.61
CA GLY A 91 -1.60 -18.28 -10.56
C GLY A 91 -0.92 -17.23 -9.70
N ASP A 92 -0.31 -17.63 -8.59
CA ASP A 92 0.42 -16.73 -7.68
C ASP A 92 1.68 -16.22 -8.38
N ALA A 93 2.46 -17.11 -9.00
CA ALA A 93 3.65 -16.74 -9.76
C ALA A 93 3.32 -15.83 -10.96
N GLN A 94 2.17 -16.04 -11.62
CA GLN A 94 1.70 -15.16 -12.68
C GLN A 94 1.40 -13.75 -12.15
N PHE A 95 0.75 -13.63 -10.99
CA PHE A 95 0.53 -12.34 -10.32
C PHE A 95 1.86 -11.66 -9.97
N TYR A 96 2.79 -12.36 -9.33
CA TYR A 96 4.08 -11.78 -8.96
C TYR A 96 4.91 -11.37 -10.17
N LEU A 97 4.90 -12.16 -11.24
CA LEU A 97 5.56 -11.78 -12.49
C LEU A 97 4.91 -10.53 -13.10
N ALA A 98 3.58 -10.41 -13.06
CA ALA A 98 2.88 -9.20 -13.48
C ALA A 98 3.31 -7.97 -12.66
N ALA A 99 3.38 -8.10 -11.34
CA ALA A 99 3.82 -7.03 -10.45
C ALA A 99 5.29 -6.63 -10.68
N MET A 100 6.17 -7.60 -10.96
CA MET A 100 7.58 -7.33 -11.30
C MET A 100 7.69 -6.52 -12.59
N TYR A 101 6.91 -6.86 -13.63
CA TYR A 101 6.82 -6.07 -14.86
C TYR A 101 6.18 -4.70 -14.66
N TYR A 102 5.14 -4.61 -13.84
CA TYR A 102 4.47 -3.35 -13.52
C TYR A 102 5.41 -2.34 -12.86
N HIS A 103 6.28 -2.79 -11.95
CA HIS A 103 7.22 -1.94 -11.23
C HIS A 103 8.63 -1.89 -11.83
N GLY A 104 8.94 -2.66 -12.87
CA GLY A 104 10.29 -2.80 -13.41
C GLY A 104 11.30 -3.38 -12.41
N ARG A 105 10.88 -4.33 -11.56
CA ARG A 105 11.75 -4.97 -10.56
C ARG A 105 12.35 -6.26 -11.13
N GLY A 106 13.67 -6.29 -11.30
CA GLY A 106 14.38 -7.44 -11.88
C GLY A 106 14.19 -7.62 -13.40
N VAL A 107 13.33 -6.82 -14.02
CA VAL A 107 13.05 -6.73 -15.47
C VAL A 107 12.80 -5.27 -15.84
N SER A 108 12.96 -4.92 -17.12
CA SER A 108 12.49 -3.63 -17.62
C SER A 108 10.97 -3.50 -17.40
N GLN A 109 10.53 -2.31 -16.98
CA GLN A 109 9.11 -2.04 -16.81
C GLN A 109 8.37 -2.22 -18.14
N ASP A 110 7.30 -3.01 -18.12
CA ASP A 110 6.47 -3.25 -19.29
C ASP A 110 5.02 -3.49 -18.85
N TYR A 111 4.18 -2.48 -19.04
CA TYR A 111 2.77 -2.57 -18.66
C TYR A 111 1.99 -3.57 -19.52
N LYS A 112 2.37 -3.84 -20.77
CA LYS A 112 1.67 -4.81 -21.61
C LYS A 112 1.93 -6.23 -21.12
N GLU A 113 3.17 -6.54 -20.76
CA GLU A 113 3.50 -7.81 -20.10
C GLU A 113 2.80 -7.93 -18.74
N ALA A 114 2.77 -6.85 -17.95
CA ALA A 114 2.03 -6.85 -16.69
C ALA A 114 0.54 -7.16 -16.89
N VAL A 115 -0.12 -6.57 -17.88
CA VAL A 115 -1.53 -6.90 -18.24
C VAL A 115 -1.65 -8.37 -18.61
N ALA A 116 -0.75 -8.88 -19.47
CA ALA A 116 -0.83 -10.24 -19.98
C ALA A 116 -0.70 -11.27 -18.85
N TRP A 117 0.25 -11.08 -17.95
CA TRP A 117 0.46 -11.97 -16.80
C TRP A 117 -0.64 -11.82 -15.74
N SER A 118 -1.06 -10.59 -15.45
CA SER A 118 -2.15 -10.31 -14.52
C SER A 118 -3.46 -10.95 -14.98
N ARG A 119 -3.75 -10.89 -16.29
CA ARG A 119 -4.91 -11.57 -16.89
C ARG A 119 -4.87 -13.08 -16.74
N LYS A 120 -3.74 -13.73 -17.02
CA LYS A 120 -3.59 -15.17 -16.82
C LYS A 120 -3.84 -15.56 -15.35
N SER A 121 -3.29 -14.79 -14.42
CA SER A 121 -3.50 -14.97 -12.98
C SER A 121 -4.98 -14.78 -12.60
N ALA A 122 -5.60 -13.72 -13.10
CA ALA A 122 -6.99 -13.36 -12.81
C ALA A 122 -8.00 -14.40 -13.34
N GLU A 123 -7.78 -14.90 -14.56
CA GLU A 123 -8.57 -15.95 -15.21
C GLU A 123 -8.46 -17.30 -14.49
N ARG A 124 -7.34 -17.54 -13.79
CA ARG A 124 -7.13 -18.70 -12.91
C ARG A 124 -7.78 -18.53 -11.54
N GLY A 125 -8.38 -17.37 -11.25
CA GLY A 125 -9.08 -17.11 -10.00
C GLY A 125 -8.23 -16.50 -8.90
N ASN A 126 -6.95 -16.19 -9.12
CA ASN A 126 -6.13 -15.54 -8.10
C ASN A 126 -6.67 -14.12 -7.82
N ALA A 127 -6.99 -13.83 -6.55
CA ALA A 127 -7.65 -12.58 -6.14
C ALA A 127 -6.75 -11.35 -6.33
N ASP A 128 -5.45 -11.46 -6.07
CA ASP A 128 -4.49 -10.37 -6.24
C ASP A 128 -4.29 -10.02 -7.73
N GLY A 129 -4.24 -11.03 -8.60
CA GLY A 129 -4.22 -10.86 -10.05
C GLY A 129 -5.49 -10.20 -10.58
N GLN A 130 -6.66 -10.59 -10.05
CA GLN A 130 -7.93 -9.92 -10.36
C GLN A 130 -7.92 -8.45 -9.90
N GLY A 131 -7.44 -8.17 -8.68
CA GLY A 131 -7.30 -6.82 -8.16
C GLY A 131 -6.35 -5.95 -9.00
N LEU A 132 -5.17 -6.48 -9.33
CA LEU A 132 -4.18 -5.79 -10.17
C LEU A 132 -4.74 -5.52 -11.57
N LEU A 133 -5.38 -6.51 -12.20
CA LEU A 133 -5.99 -6.29 -13.52
C LEU A 133 -7.10 -5.24 -13.46
N GLY A 134 -7.91 -5.24 -12.40
CA GLY A 134 -8.92 -4.20 -12.14
C GLY A 134 -8.29 -2.81 -12.07
N ALA A 135 -7.17 -2.66 -11.37
CA ALA A 135 -6.43 -1.40 -11.26
C ALA A 135 -5.88 -0.94 -12.62
N MET A 136 -5.28 -1.86 -13.38
CA MET A 136 -4.73 -1.53 -14.71
C MET A 136 -5.82 -1.04 -15.67
N TYR A 137 -7.04 -1.60 -15.60
CA TYR A 137 -8.19 -1.11 -16.35
C TYR A 137 -8.73 0.22 -15.82
N ALA A 138 -8.82 0.41 -14.51
CA ALA A 138 -9.28 1.67 -13.91
C ALA A 138 -8.35 2.84 -14.26
N ASP A 139 -7.05 2.60 -14.31
CA ASP A 139 -6.04 3.64 -14.56
C ASP A 139 -5.69 3.78 -16.06
N GLY A 140 -6.09 2.83 -16.91
CA GLY A 140 -5.66 2.77 -18.31
C GLY A 140 -4.16 2.48 -18.47
N THR A 141 -3.58 1.73 -17.53
CA THR A 141 -2.15 1.39 -17.53
C THR A 141 -1.91 0.11 -18.32
N GLY A 142 -1.27 0.21 -19.49
CA GLY A 142 -0.99 -0.93 -20.38
C GLY A 142 -2.20 -1.45 -21.16
N VAL A 143 -3.42 -1.00 -20.82
CA VAL A 143 -4.68 -1.21 -21.54
C VAL A 143 -5.41 0.12 -21.72
N GLN A 144 -6.40 0.16 -22.61
CA GLN A 144 -7.33 1.29 -22.64
C GLN A 144 -8.13 1.34 -21.32
N GLN A 145 -8.27 2.54 -20.75
CA GLN A 145 -9.03 2.74 -19.52
C GLN A 145 -10.48 2.27 -19.71
N ASP A 146 -10.95 1.43 -18.78
CA ASP A 146 -12.31 0.93 -18.77
C ASP A 146 -12.76 0.62 -17.34
N TYR A 147 -13.59 1.49 -16.78
CA TYR A 147 -14.11 1.32 -15.43
C TYR A 147 -15.11 0.17 -15.30
N LYS A 148 -15.77 -0.24 -16.39
CA LYS A 148 -16.73 -1.34 -16.34
C LYS A 148 -15.97 -2.66 -16.16
N GLU A 149 -14.94 -2.87 -16.97
CA GLU A 149 -14.04 -4.01 -16.88
C GLU A 149 -13.30 -4.01 -15.54
N ALA A 150 -12.86 -2.84 -15.06
CA ALA A 150 -12.28 -2.71 -13.72
C ALA A 150 -13.26 -3.17 -12.63
N ALA A 151 -14.53 -2.73 -12.67
CA ALA A 151 -15.54 -3.14 -11.71
C ALA A 151 -15.82 -4.64 -11.75
N GLU A 152 -15.77 -5.27 -12.92
CA GLU A 152 -15.93 -6.73 -13.04
C GLU A 152 -14.78 -7.49 -12.36
N TRP A 153 -13.54 -7.07 -12.59
CA TRP A 153 -12.37 -7.72 -11.98
C TRP A 153 -12.28 -7.45 -10.48
N TYR A 154 -12.48 -6.21 -10.04
CA TYR A 154 -12.54 -5.88 -8.62
C TYR A 154 -13.66 -6.63 -7.91
N ARG A 155 -14.83 -6.82 -8.53
CA ARG A 155 -15.92 -7.61 -7.93
C ARG A 155 -15.51 -9.05 -7.68
N LYS A 156 -14.79 -9.69 -8.61
CA LYS A 156 -14.28 -11.05 -8.41
C LYS A 156 -13.27 -11.11 -7.26
N ALA A 157 -12.30 -10.20 -7.22
CA ALA A 157 -11.31 -10.13 -6.14
C ALA A 157 -11.95 -9.84 -4.77
N ALA A 158 -12.86 -8.86 -4.73
CA ALA A 158 -13.55 -8.43 -3.52
C ALA A 158 -14.44 -9.52 -2.92
N GLN A 159 -15.07 -10.35 -3.76
CA GLN A 159 -15.85 -11.52 -3.34
C GLN A 159 -14.97 -12.60 -2.69
N GLN A 160 -13.70 -12.66 -3.03
CA GLN A 160 -12.71 -13.55 -2.41
C GLN A 160 -12.10 -12.98 -1.13
N GLY A 161 -12.47 -11.75 -0.74
CA GLY A 161 -11.98 -11.13 0.49
C GLY A 161 -10.83 -10.14 0.29
N GLU A 162 -10.33 -9.93 -0.93
CA GLU A 162 -9.21 -9.01 -1.16
C GLU A 162 -9.60 -7.57 -0.82
N ALA A 163 -8.92 -6.99 0.17
CA ALA A 163 -9.37 -5.78 0.84
C ALA A 163 -9.18 -4.52 -0.02
N ALA A 164 -8.12 -4.46 -0.84
CA ALA A 164 -7.89 -3.33 -1.74
C ALA A 164 -8.97 -3.26 -2.83
N ALA A 165 -9.36 -4.40 -3.41
CA ALA A 165 -10.41 -4.53 -4.40
C ALA A 165 -11.80 -4.26 -3.79
N GLN A 166 -12.04 -4.67 -2.54
CA GLN A 166 -13.25 -4.27 -1.82
C GLN A 166 -13.34 -2.75 -1.72
N ARG A 167 -12.27 -2.08 -1.29
CA ARG A 167 -12.24 -0.61 -1.24
C ARG A 167 -12.43 0.00 -2.63
N ALA A 168 -11.68 -0.47 -3.63
CA ALA A 168 -11.73 0.07 -4.98
C ALA A 168 -13.14 -0.07 -5.60
N LEU A 169 -13.79 -1.22 -5.42
CA LEU A 169 -15.16 -1.44 -5.86
C LEU A 169 -16.15 -0.52 -5.13
N GLY A 170 -15.95 -0.30 -3.83
CA GLY A 170 -16.72 0.69 -3.08
C GLY A 170 -16.59 2.10 -3.67
N GLY A 171 -15.37 2.48 -4.04
CA GLY A 171 -15.08 3.74 -4.74
C GLY A 171 -15.84 3.87 -6.06
N LEU A 172 -15.83 2.82 -6.90
CA LEU A 172 -16.56 2.83 -8.18
C LEU A 172 -18.07 3.00 -7.99
N TYR A 173 -18.67 2.37 -6.98
CA TYR A 173 -20.08 2.59 -6.64
C TYR A 173 -20.33 4.01 -6.08
N ALA A 174 -19.43 4.56 -5.28
CA ALA A 174 -19.57 5.91 -4.72
C ALA A 174 -19.50 7.00 -5.80
N THR A 175 -18.67 6.80 -6.84
CA THR A 175 -18.49 7.77 -7.94
C THR A 175 -19.44 7.50 -9.11
N GLY A 176 -19.93 6.27 -9.28
CA GLY A 176 -20.71 5.85 -10.45
C GLY A 176 -19.87 5.59 -11.70
N GLN A 177 -18.58 5.28 -11.53
CA GLN A 177 -17.68 4.98 -12.64
C GLN A 177 -17.75 3.48 -12.98
N GLY A 178 -18.18 3.16 -14.20
CA GLY A 178 -18.30 1.76 -14.66
C GLY A 178 -19.45 0.95 -14.06
N VAL A 179 -20.07 1.47 -13.00
CA VAL A 179 -21.28 0.92 -12.35
C VAL A 179 -22.26 2.06 -12.03
N PRO A 180 -23.57 1.79 -11.93
CA PRO A 180 -24.51 2.79 -11.43
C PRO A 180 -24.09 3.29 -10.04
N LYS A 181 -24.15 4.60 -9.84
CA LYS A 181 -23.83 5.21 -8.56
C LYS A 181 -24.77 4.69 -7.46
N ASP A 182 -24.21 4.12 -6.40
CA ASP A 182 -24.96 3.55 -5.28
C ASP A 182 -24.13 3.62 -3.99
N TYR A 183 -24.50 4.56 -3.12
CA TYR A 183 -23.81 4.74 -1.85
C TYR A 183 -24.06 3.59 -0.86
N THR A 184 -25.16 2.86 -0.97
CA THR A 184 -25.43 1.70 -0.10
C THR A 184 -24.48 0.56 -0.43
N GLU A 185 -24.28 0.29 -1.72
CA GLU A 185 -23.28 -0.67 -2.17
C GLU A 185 -21.86 -0.22 -1.84
N ALA A 186 -21.54 1.06 -2.04
CA ALA A 186 -20.25 1.60 -1.64
C ALA A 186 -19.96 1.38 -0.16
N LEU A 187 -20.90 1.74 0.72
CA LEU A 187 -20.79 1.55 2.17
C LEU A 187 -20.56 0.07 2.51
N ARG A 188 -21.28 -0.85 1.86
CA ARG A 188 -21.13 -2.29 2.09
C ARG A 188 -19.72 -2.78 1.77
N TRP A 189 -19.14 -2.33 0.67
CA TRP A 189 -17.79 -2.75 0.26
C TRP A 189 -16.70 -2.07 1.08
N PHE A 190 -16.82 -0.77 1.35
CA PHE A 190 -15.93 -0.07 2.28
C PHE A 190 -15.93 -0.72 3.66
N ARG A 191 -17.10 -1.11 4.18
CA ARG A 191 -17.20 -1.77 5.48
C ARG A 191 -16.40 -3.07 5.53
N LYS A 192 -16.49 -3.91 4.49
CA LYS A 192 -15.71 -5.15 4.41
C LYS A 192 -14.21 -4.89 4.44
N ALA A 193 -13.72 -3.89 3.70
CA ALA A 193 -12.30 -3.53 3.71
C ALA A 193 -11.88 -2.91 5.06
N ALA A 194 -12.73 -2.07 5.65
CA ALA A 194 -12.48 -1.40 6.93
C ALA A 194 -12.42 -2.39 8.10
N ASP A 195 -13.25 -3.44 8.09
CA ASP A 195 -13.23 -4.53 9.07
C ASP A 195 -11.97 -5.39 8.99
N GLN A 196 -11.29 -5.39 7.84
CA GLN A 196 -9.96 -5.98 7.67
C GLN A 196 -8.81 -5.06 8.10
N GLY A 197 -9.13 -3.86 8.61
CA GLY A 197 -8.15 -2.91 9.11
C GLY A 197 -7.61 -1.93 8.08
N VAL A 198 -8.09 -1.92 6.83
CA VAL A 198 -7.59 -1.00 5.81
C VAL A 198 -7.91 0.45 6.19
N ALA A 199 -6.88 1.22 6.55
CA ALA A 199 -7.04 2.58 7.06
C ALA A 199 -7.78 3.52 6.09
N GLN A 200 -7.51 3.42 4.79
CA GLN A 200 -8.21 4.23 3.79
C GLN A 200 -9.70 3.87 3.67
N ALA A 201 -10.06 2.59 3.86
CA ALA A 201 -11.47 2.19 3.88
C ALA A 201 -12.18 2.64 5.17
N GLN A 202 -11.45 2.69 6.29
CA GLN A 202 -11.96 3.26 7.54
C GLN A 202 -12.20 4.77 7.41
N ASP A 203 -11.30 5.49 6.73
CA ASP A 203 -11.49 6.89 6.34
C ASP A 203 -12.73 7.06 5.46
N ASP A 204 -12.86 6.24 4.40
CA ASP A 204 -14.06 6.23 3.55
C ASP A 204 -15.34 5.99 4.38
N MET A 205 -15.33 5.03 5.32
CA MET A 205 -16.45 4.80 6.25
C MET A 205 -16.79 6.04 7.09
N GLY A 206 -15.76 6.73 7.60
CA GLY A 206 -15.93 7.99 8.32
C GLY A 206 -16.65 9.04 7.46
N ALA A 207 -16.20 9.20 6.21
CA ALA A 207 -16.82 10.12 5.25
C ALA A 207 -18.28 9.75 4.94
N MET A 208 -18.58 8.45 4.79
CA MET A 208 -19.95 8.00 4.54
C MET A 208 -20.91 8.40 5.67
N TYR A 209 -20.51 8.22 6.93
CA TYR A 209 -21.29 8.69 8.09
C TYR A 209 -21.31 10.21 8.24
N PHE A 210 -20.20 10.89 7.94
CA PHE A 210 -20.09 12.34 8.06
C PHE A 210 -21.03 13.07 7.11
N TYR A 211 -21.15 12.58 5.86
CA TYR A 211 -22.02 13.19 4.84
C TYR A 211 -23.40 12.54 4.74
N GLY A 212 -23.64 11.40 5.41
CA GLY A 212 -24.88 10.65 5.30
C GLY A 212 -25.05 9.96 3.94
N TYR A 213 -23.96 9.47 3.34
CA TYR A 213 -24.00 8.77 2.07
C TYR A 213 -24.33 7.30 2.28
N GLY A 214 -25.51 6.86 1.81
CA GLY A 214 -25.96 5.48 1.94
C GLY A 214 -26.29 5.04 3.38
N VAL A 215 -26.20 5.97 4.33
CA VAL A 215 -26.48 5.77 5.76
C VAL A 215 -26.96 7.10 6.35
N PRO A 216 -27.78 7.12 7.42
CA PRO A 216 -28.08 8.36 8.13
C PRO A 216 -26.80 9.05 8.60
N GLN A 217 -26.76 10.38 8.49
CA GLN A 217 -25.63 11.17 8.97
C GLN A 217 -25.45 10.97 10.47
N ASP A 218 -24.22 10.65 10.89
CA ASP A 218 -23.87 10.45 12.28
C ASP A 218 -22.41 10.86 12.51
N TYR A 219 -22.22 12.01 13.16
CA TYR A 219 -20.89 12.53 13.44
C TYR A 219 -20.14 11.72 14.49
N HIS A 220 -20.81 11.08 15.44
CA HIS A 220 -20.11 10.24 16.43
C HIS A 220 -19.52 9.00 15.76
N MET A 221 -20.32 8.33 14.91
CA MET A 221 -19.85 7.19 14.12
C MET A 221 -18.74 7.60 13.15
N ALA A 222 -18.86 8.77 12.51
CA ALA A 222 -17.82 9.30 11.65
C ALA A 222 -16.49 9.48 12.42
N MET A 223 -16.53 10.09 13.60
CA MET A 223 -15.34 10.26 14.45
C MET A 223 -14.70 8.95 14.83
N ASP A 224 -15.48 7.94 15.20
CA ASP A 224 -14.95 6.63 15.58
C ASP A 224 -14.20 5.98 14.41
N TRP A 225 -14.71 6.09 13.19
CA TRP A 225 -14.04 5.58 11.99
C TRP A 225 -12.81 6.38 11.61
N PHE A 226 -12.89 7.71 11.59
CA PHE A 226 -11.74 8.56 11.34
C PHE A 226 -10.64 8.36 12.38
N ARG A 227 -10.98 8.14 13.66
CA ARG A 227 -10.00 7.83 14.72
C ARG A 227 -9.24 6.53 14.42
N LYS A 228 -9.94 5.47 14.04
CA LYS A 228 -9.29 4.19 13.67
C LYS A 228 -8.33 4.36 12.49
N ALA A 229 -8.71 5.13 11.47
CA ALA A 229 -7.84 5.41 10.33
C ALA A 229 -6.65 6.29 10.74
N ALA A 230 -6.89 7.34 11.51
CA ALA A 230 -5.89 8.31 11.93
C ALA A 230 -4.83 7.71 12.86
N ASP A 231 -5.22 6.78 13.74
CA ASP A 231 -4.33 6.04 14.63
C ASP A 231 -3.38 5.11 13.85
N GLN A 232 -3.75 4.73 12.62
CA GLN A 232 -2.89 4.02 11.66
C GLN A 232 -2.04 4.95 10.79
N GLY A 233 -2.09 6.26 11.02
CA GLY A 233 -1.33 7.24 10.25
C GLY A 233 -2.03 7.74 8.98
N ASN A 234 -3.33 7.46 8.79
CA ASN A 234 -4.07 8.03 7.66
C ASN A 234 -4.20 9.55 7.83
N ASP A 235 -3.60 10.29 6.92
CA ASP A 235 -3.42 11.74 6.96
C ASP A 235 -4.69 12.52 6.62
N ASN A 236 -5.54 11.98 5.74
CA ASN A 236 -6.89 12.51 5.46
C ASN A 236 -7.80 12.39 6.69
N ALA A 237 -7.83 11.23 7.34
CA ALA A 237 -8.61 11.02 8.55
C ALA A 237 -8.12 11.90 9.71
N GLN A 238 -6.81 12.15 9.81
CA GLN A 238 -6.25 13.13 10.75
C GLN A 238 -6.75 14.55 10.43
N HIS A 239 -6.77 14.95 9.15
CA HIS A 239 -7.36 16.23 8.73
C HIS A 239 -8.85 16.30 9.07
N ASP A 240 -9.61 15.23 8.83
CA ASP A 240 -11.05 15.20 9.06
C ASP A 240 -11.38 15.28 10.55
N LEU A 241 -10.66 14.57 11.42
CA LEU A 241 -10.75 14.75 12.87
C LEU A 241 -10.46 16.20 13.28
N GLY A 242 -9.40 16.80 12.73
CA GLY A 242 -9.08 18.21 12.98
C GLY A 242 -10.24 19.13 12.59
N THR A 243 -10.88 18.84 11.46
CA THR A 243 -12.07 19.57 10.97
C THR A 243 -13.28 19.36 11.87
N MET A 244 -13.47 18.17 12.43
CA MET A 244 -14.56 17.89 13.37
C MET A 244 -14.41 18.68 14.67
N TYR A 245 -13.21 18.70 15.27
CA TYR A 245 -12.93 19.53 16.44
C TYR A 245 -12.99 21.03 16.13
N LEU A 246 -12.53 21.44 14.94
CA LEU A 246 -12.56 22.85 14.50
C LEU A 246 -13.99 23.40 14.45
N ASN A 247 -14.96 22.59 14.02
CA ASN A 247 -16.34 23.02 13.80
C ASN A 247 -17.33 22.53 14.86
N GLY A 248 -16.89 21.64 15.76
CA GLY A 248 -17.77 21.03 16.76
C GLY A 248 -18.73 20.00 16.17
N TYR A 249 -18.31 19.24 15.15
CA TYR A 249 -19.12 18.16 14.59
C TYR A 249 -19.00 16.91 15.46
N GLY A 250 -20.08 16.49 16.12
CA GLY A 250 -20.09 15.30 16.99
C GLY A 250 -19.30 15.45 18.31
N VAL A 251 -18.62 16.57 18.51
CA VAL A 251 -17.87 16.92 19.73
C VAL A 251 -17.98 18.41 20.02
N PRO A 252 -17.75 18.86 21.27
CA PRO A 252 -17.53 20.27 21.54
C PRO A 252 -16.40 20.82 20.67
N GLN A 253 -16.58 22.05 20.18
CA GLN A 253 -15.53 22.74 19.43
C GLN A 253 -14.28 22.91 20.31
N ASP A 254 -13.14 22.49 19.79
CA ASP A 254 -11.84 22.62 20.46
C ASP A 254 -10.74 22.94 19.45
N TYR A 255 -10.29 24.20 19.47
CA TYR A 255 -9.23 24.64 18.56
C TYR A 255 -7.87 24.02 18.88
N LYS A 256 -7.59 23.63 20.13
CA LYS A 256 -6.30 23.02 20.50
C LYS A 256 -6.23 21.58 19.98
N GLU A 257 -7.31 20.81 20.15
CA GLU A 257 -7.41 19.48 19.55
C GLU A 257 -7.37 19.56 18.02
N ALA A 258 -8.08 20.52 17.43
CA ALA A 258 -8.02 20.73 15.98
C ALA A 258 -6.58 20.99 15.50
N VAL A 259 -5.82 21.85 16.19
CA VAL A 259 -4.38 22.06 15.90
C VAL A 259 -3.59 20.77 16.05
N ALA A 260 -3.81 19.99 17.11
CA ALA A 260 -3.07 18.75 17.32
C ALA A 260 -3.26 17.77 16.17
N TRP A 261 -4.49 17.62 15.68
CA TRP A 261 -4.81 16.76 14.53
C TRP A 261 -4.28 17.31 13.21
N PHE A 262 -4.44 18.60 12.94
CA PHE A 262 -3.88 19.22 11.73
C PHE A 262 -2.34 19.19 11.71
N ARG A 263 -1.68 19.28 12.87
CA ARG A 263 -0.23 19.09 12.98
C ARG A 263 0.19 17.68 12.54
N ARG A 264 -0.51 16.64 12.99
CA ARG A 264 -0.23 15.25 12.56
C ARG A 264 -0.47 15.06 11.07
N SER A 265 -1.59 15.56 10.56
CA SER A 265 -1.94 15.49 9.14
C SER A 265 -0.89 16.19 8.27
N ALA A 266 -0.49 17.41 8.66
CA ALA A 266 0.55 18.16 7.98
C ALA A 266 1.90 17.44 7.99
N ASP A 267 2.32 16.86 9.12
CA ASP A 267 3.63 16.15 9.21
C ASP A 267 3.74 14.94 8.26
N HIS A 268 2.60 14.35 7.89
CA HIS A 268 2.49 13.30 6.87
C HIS A 268 2.36 13.84 5.43
N GLY A 269 2.49 15.15 5.22
CA GLY A 269 2.47 15.80 3.90
C GLY A 269 1.08 16.11 3.35
N ASN A 270 0.05 16.13 4.20
CA ASN A 270 -1.32 16.43 3.75
C ASN A 270 -1.50 17.94 3.54
N ALA A 271 -1.63 18.34 2.27
CA ALA A 271 -1.79 19.75 1.90
C ALA A 271 -3.06 20.41 2.50
N ASN A 272 -4.13 19.66 2.76
CA ASN A 272 -5.30 20.21 3.45
C ASN A 272 -5.00 20.45 4.94
N GLY A 273 -4.33 19.49 5.59
CA GLY A 273 -3.83 19.63 6.96
C GLY A 273 -2.92 20.85 7.14
N GLU A 274 -1.96 21.01 6.23
CA GLU A 274 -1.06 22.16 6.17
C GLU A 274 -1.82 23.50 6.01
N ALA A 275 -2.76 23.56 5.07
CA ALA A 275 -3.55 24.77 4.83
C ALA A 275 -4.44 25.14 6.03
N LYS A 276 -5.07 24.15 6.68
CA LYS A 276 -5.87 24.39 7.89
C LYS A 276 -4.98 24.84 9.05
N LEU A 277 -3.83 24.21 9.23
CA LEU A 277 -2.87 24.62 10.26
C LEU A 277 -2.36 26.05 10.02
N ALA A 278 -2.10 26.42 8.76
CA ALA A 278 -1.72 27.78 8.39
C ALA A 278 -2.79 28.81 8.81
N LEU A 279 -4.06 28.53 8.55
CA LEU A 279 -5.18 29.38 8.97
C LEU A 279 -5.24 29.52 10.50
N MET A 280 -5.02 28.42 11.23
CA MET A 280 -5.05 28.42 12.70
C MET A 280 -3.92 29.29 13.28
N TYR A 281 -2.68 29.17 12.77
CA TYR A 281 -1.57 30.04 13.15
C TYR A 281 -1.78 31.49 12.74
N GLY A 282 -2.37 31.74 11.57
CA GLY A 282 -2.58 33.11 11.10
C GLY A 282 -3.67 33.85 11.88
N ASN A 283 -4.65 33.12 12.41
CA ASN A 283 -5.73 33.67 13.22
C ASN A 283 -5.46 33.62 14.73
N GLY A 284 -4.53 32.76 15.18
CA GLY A 284 -4.30 32.51 16.61
C GLY A 284 -5.36 31.60 17.24
N SER A 285 -5.98 30.73 16.45
CA SER A 285 -7.01 29.80 16.91
C SER A 285 -6.35 28.56 17.51
N GLY A 286 -6.45 28.37 18.83
CA GLY A 286 -5.85 27.21 19.52
C GLY A 286 -4.33 27.25 19.65
N VAL A 287 -3.66 28.21 19.02
CA VAL A 287 -2.21 28.47 19.08
C VAL A 287 -1.94 29.97 19.13
N SER A 288 -0.76 30.37 19.60
CA SER A 288 -0.30 31.75 19.48
C SER A 288 -0.20 32.14 18.00
N LYS A 289 -0.75 33.32 17.67
CA LYS A 289 -0.73 33.82 16.30
C LYS A 289 0.70 33.97 15.79
N ASN A 290 1.00 33.38 14.63
CA ASN A 290 2.31 33.46 13.99
C ASN A 290 2.15 33.52 12.46
N LEU A 291 2.32 34.71 11.89
CA LEU A 291 2.14 34.94 10.46
C LEU A 291 3.27 34.36 9.59
N VAL A 292 4.49 34.22 10.14
CA VAL A 292 5.62 33.61 9.43
C VAL A 292 5.39 32.12 9.25
N VAL A 293 4.99 31.43 10.32
CA VAL A 293 4.62 30.00 10.27
C VAL A 293 3.41 29.79 9.36
N ALA A 294 2.38 30.65 9.46
CA ALA A 294 1.21 30.57 8.60
C ALA A 294 1.56 30.74 7.11
N TYR A 295 2.46 31.67 6.79
CA TYR A 295 2.94 31.86 5.41
C TYR A 295 3.73 30.65 4.91
N ALA A 296 4.62 30.10 5.74
CA ALA A 296 5.43 28.94 5.38
C ALA A 296 4.59 27.69 5.09
N LEU A 297 3.62 27.39 5.97
CA LEU A 297 2.68 26.29 5.75
C LEU A 297 1.78 26.53 4.53
N SER A 298 1.38 27.79 4.27
CA SER A 298 0.60 28.11 3.07
C SER A 298 1.39 27.93 1.77
N ASN A 299 2.71 28.13 1.80
CA ASN A 299 3.58 27.83 0.66
C ASN A 299 3.64 26.32 0.40
N LEU A 300 3.82 25.53 1.46
CA LEU A 300 3.91 24.08 1.36
C LEU A 300 2.59 23.51 0.79
N ALA A 301 1.46 23.93 1.35
CA ALA A 301 0.14 23.52 0.89
C ALA A 301 -0.15 23.96 -0.56
N ALA A 302 0.36 25.12 -0.97
CA ALA A 302 0.23 25.60 -2.36
C ALA A 302 1.03 24.76 -3.36
N ALA A 303 2.11 24.11 -2.93
CA ALA A 303 2.89 23.18 -3.76
C ALA A 303 2.25 21.78 -3.84
N GLY A 304 1.29 21.46 -2.96
CA GLY A 304 0.52 20.22 -2.95
C GLY A 304 -0.64 20.17 -3.97
N GLU A 305 -1.55 19.21 -3.79
CA GLU A 305 -2.64 18.91 -4.75
C GLU A 305 -3.62 20.07 -5.03
N LEU A 306 -4.27 20.01 -6.20
CA LEU A 306 -5.02 21.11 -6.84
C LEU A 306 -6.15 21.75 -6.02
N SER A 307 -6.82 21.03 -5.11
CA SER A 307 -8.02 21.54 -4.43
C SER A 307 -7.70 22.52 -3.31
N SER A 308 -6.70 22.23 -2.46
CA SER A 308 -6.23 23.13 -1.40
C SER A 308 -5.25 24.18 -1.90
N SER A 309 -4.52 23.89 -3.00
CA SER A 309 -3.48 24.76 -3.54
C SER A 309 -3.98 26.18 -3.86
N HIS A 310 -5.20 26.32 -4.40
CA HIS A 310 -5.78 27.62 -4.71
C HIS A 310 -6.11 28.44 -3.45
N ILE A 311 -6.71 27.80 -2.45
CA ILE A 311 -7.08 28.46 -1.18
C ILE A 311 -5.81 28.85 -0.41
N ALA A 312 -4.82 27.95 -0.34
CA ALA A 312 -3.54 28.21 0.29
C ALA A 312 -2.78 29.35 -0.42
N SER A 313 -2.76 29.37 -1.76
CA SER A 313 -2.13 30.43 -2.54
C SER A 313 -2.80 31.80 -2.33
N ALA A 314 -4.13 31.82 -2.29
CA ALA A 314 -4.89 33.04 -2.02
C ALA A 314 -4.63 33.55 -0.60
N TYR A 315 -4.68 32.67 0.40
CA TYR A 315 -4.42 33.01 1.79
C TYR A 315 -2.98 33.50 2.00
N ARG A 316 -1.99 32.82 1.40
CA ARG A 316 -0.59 33.27 1.37
C ARG A 316 -0.47 34.69 0.85
N SER A 317 -1.14 35.01 -0.25
CA SER A 317 -1.11 36.35 -0.87
C SER A 317 -1.70 37.42 0.07
N VAL A 318 -2.69 37.06 0.89
CA VAL A 318 -3.23 37.93 1.93
C VAL A 318 -2.25 38.12 3.09
N ILE A 319 -1.59 37.06 3.55
CA ILE A 319 -0.58 37.15 4.61
C ILE A 319 0.64 37.96 4.16
N ALA A 320 1.07 37.80 2.90
CA ALA A 320 2.22 38.50 2.32
C ALA A 320 2.13 40.03 2.51
N LYS A 321 0.92 40.59 2.37
CA LYS A 321 0.66 42.03 2.55
C LYS A 321 0.83 42.53 3.99
N LYS A 322 0.91 41.61 4.95
CA LYS A 322 1.03 41.90 6.39
C LYS A 322 2.43 41.64 6.93
N LEU A 323 3.32 41.08 6.13
CA LEU A 323 4.70 40.75 6.49
C LEU A 323 5.66 41.75 5.85
N ASN A 324 6.76 42.05 6.54
CA ASN A 324 7.89 42.76 5.95
C ASN A 324 8.83 41.78 5.19
N ASN A 325 9.80 42.31 4.45
CA ASN A 325 10.71 41.50 3.63
C ASN A 325 11.50 40.47 4.46
N HIS A 326 11.99 40.83 5.65
CA HIS A 326 12.73 39.92 6.51
C HIS A 326 11.84 38.78 7.02
N GLU A 327 10.58 39.06 7.36
CA GLU A 327 9.61 38.04 7.76
C GLU A 327 9.25 37.10 6.59
N ILE A 328 9.14 37.62 5.37
CA ILE A 328 8.92 36.81 4.17
C ILE A 328 10.13 35.90 3.91
N GLU A 329 11.35 36.43 4.00
CA GLU A 329 12.59 35.65 3.85
C GLU A 329 12.68 34.54 4.91
N ALA A 330 12.35 34.85 6.16
CA ALA A 330 12.28 33.87 7.24
C ALA A 330 11.23 32.78 6.95
N ALA A 331 10.05 33.16 6.45
CA ALA A 331 8.99 32.22 6.09
C ALA A 331 9.40 31.29 4.94
N GLN A 332 10.08 31.82 3.93
CA GLN A 332 10.61 31.02 2.81
C GLN A 332 11.72 30.07 3.27
N ALA A 333 12.61 30.51 4.16
CA ALA A 333 13.62 29.65 4.76
C ALA A 333 12.98 28.53 5.59
N LEU A 334 11.94 28.85 6.36
CA LEU A 334 11.16 27.88 7.12
C LEU A 334 10.47 26.86 6.18
N THR A 335 9.86 27.33 5.08
CA THR A 335 9.24 26.45 4.05
C THR A 335 10.27 25.43 3.54
N ARG A 336 11.47 25.87 3.15
CA ARG A 336 12.53 24.97 2.67
C ARG A 336 12.97 23.92 3.69
N SER A 337 12.90 24.26 4.99
CA SER A 337 13.21 23.29 6.05
C SER A 337 12.08 22.28 6.30
N MET A 338 10.87 22.55 5.81
CA MET A 338 9.68 21.69 5.91
C MET A 338 9.51 20.72 4.73
N GLU A 339 10.23 20.91 3.61
CA GLU A 339 10.05 20.13 2.36
C GLU A 339 10.37 18.63 2.47
N ARG A 340 10.90 18.17 3.61
CA ARG A 340 11.12 16.75 3.89
C ARG A 340 9.93 16.20 4.70
N PRO A 341 9.24 15.14 4.24
CA PRO A 341 8.19 14.49 5.02
C PRO A 341 8.68 14.10 6.43
N GLY A 342 7.90 14.42 7.48
CA GLY A 342 8.26 14.22 8.89
C GLY A 342 9.19 15.29 9.52
N ASP A 343 9.63 16.30 8.76
CA ASP A 343 10.43 17.42 9.29
C ASP A 343 9.57 18.68 9.57
N ILE A 344 8.30 18.70 9.17
CA ILE A 344 7.43 19.89 9.26
C ILE A 344 7.29 20.35 10.71
N LEU A 345 6.90 19.45 11.62
CA LEU A 345 6.71 19.82 13.02
C LEU A 345 8.02 20.23 13.69
N LYS A 346 9.11 19.53 13.39
CA LYS A 346 10.44 19.84 13.91
C LYS A 346 10.91 21.23 13.46
N ALA A 347 10.74 21.56 12.18
CA ALA A 347 11.08 22.87 11.63
C ALA A 347 10.26 23.98 12.29
N MET A 348 8.94 23.77 12.43
CA MET A 348 8.05 24.72 13.09
C MET A 348 8.42 24.96 14.54
N ASP A 349 8.61 23.90 15.32
CA ASP A 349 8.88 24.04 16.75
C ASP A 349 10.25 24.67 17.00
N ASN A 350 11.25 24.35 16.17
CA ASN A 350 12.55 25.03 16.21
C ASN A 350 12.46 26.52 15.85
N TYR A 351 11.51 26.93 15.02
CA TYR A 351 11.31 28.34 14.69
C TYR A 351 10.55 29.07 15.80
N ILE A 352 9.52 28.43 16.36
CA ILE A 352 8.66 29.03 17.40
C ILE A 352 9.41 29.19 18.73
N ASN A 353 10.34 28.28 19.05
CA ASN A 353 11.07 28.28 20.32
C ASN A 353 12.39 29.10 20.28
N LYS A 354 12.70 29.76 19.16
CA LYS A 354 13.79 30.74 19.07
C LYS A 354 13.29 32.12 19.48
#